data_AF-A0A944G2U1-F1
#
_entry.id   AF-A0A944G2U1-F1
#
_cell.length_a   1.000
_cell.length_b   1.000
_cell.length_c   1.000
_cell.angle_alpha   90.00
_cell.angle_beta   90.00
_cell.angle_gamma   90.00
#
_symmetry.space_group_name_H-M   'P 1'
#
loop_
_entity.id
_entity.type
_entity.pdbx_description
1 polymer ?
#
loop_
_entity_poly.entity_id
_entity_poly.type
_entity_poly.pdbx_seq_one_letter_code
_entity_poly.pdbx_strand_id
1 'polypeptide(L)'
;MKASLGMISPYSINKSVPLSDELREKNNEIEKKKQNSNFETIRQSVLRFAESIKPTNPNLAFSLQSANCTRGYDNCIIFEVNNSLSEQDIERNKQKIMAFVKQDVGSDDFFIQVKCQLEKVETKVYTTADTYSYFVKKQKGVEKLKQVFDCDFEY
;
A
#
# COMPACT_ATOMS: atom_id res chain seq x y z
N MET A 1 -8.72 23.69 74.23
CA MET A 1 -7.91 24.68 73.49
C MET A 1 -6.44 24.33 73.63
N LYS A 2 -5.78 23.96 72.52
CA LYS A 2 -4.34 24.17 72.24
C LYS A 2 -4.12 23.76 70.78
N ALA A 3 -3.79 24.74 69.95
CA ALA A 3 -3.40 24.58 68.56
C ALA A 3 -1.92 24.20 68.47
N SER A 4 -1.56 23.41 67.45
CA SER A 4 -0.18 23.31 66.98
C SER A 4 -0.19 23.16 65.46
N LEU A 5 0.40 24.15 64.81
CA LEU A 5 0.71 24.22 63.38
C LEU A 5 1.81 23.23 63.00
N GLY A 6 1.82 22.87 61.71
CA GLY A 6 3.06 22.57 60.97
C GLY A 6 3.13 21.17 60.40
N MET A 7 2.88 21.03 59.09
CA MET A 7 3.94 20.92 58.08
C MET A 7 3.28 20.63 56.73
N ILE A 8 3.29 21.62 55.85
CA ILE A 8 2.98 21.46 54.43
C ILE A 8 4.22 20.79 53.83
N SER A 9 4.09 19.56 53.33
CA SER A 9 5.16 18.89 52.60
C SER A 9 5.42 19.63 51.28
N PRO A 10 6.65 20.11 51.02
CA PRO A 10 6.95 20.88 49.83
C PRO A 10 7.09 19.97 48.61
N TYR A 11 6.20 20.17 47.63
CA TYR A 11 6.48 20.08 46.20
C TYR A 11 7.64 19.15 45.76
N SER A 12 7.34 17.89 45.43
CA SER A 12 8.10 17.19 44.39
C SER A 12 7.55 17.62 43.02
N ILE A 13 7.94 18.81 42.58
CA ILE A 13 7.82 19.17 41.16
C ILE A 13 8.83 18.27 40.45
N ASN A 14 8.35 17.20 39.81
CA ASN A 14 9.08 16.54 38.75
C ASN A 14 9.30 17.59 37.65
N LYS A 15 10.43 18.29 37.70
CA LYS A 15 10.91 19.09 36.58
C LYS A 15 11.19 18.10 35.46
N SER A 16 10.21 17.93 34.57
CA SER A 16 10.44 17.34 33.25
C SER A 16 11.48 18.22 32.57
N VAL A 17 12.74 17.75 32.59
CA VAL A 17 13.84 18.42 31.90
C VAL A 17 13.46 18.52 30.43
N PRO A 18 13.40 19.72 29.83
CA PRO A 18 13.14 19.84 28.41
C PRO A 18 14.30 19.19 27.66
N LEU A 19 13.99 18.11 26.94
CA LEU A 19 14.93 17.44 26.04
C LEU A 19 15.40 18.47 25.00
N SER A 20 16.70 18.71 24.87
CA SER A 20 17.23 19.66 23.88
C SER A 20 16.82 19.26 22.46
N ASP A 21 16.61 20.25 21.59
CA ASP A 21 16.11 20.01 20.24
C ASP A 21 17.04 19.07 19.43
N GLU A 22 18.35 19.10 19.67
CA GLU A 22 19.32 18.16 19.10
C GLU A 22 19.13 16.71 19.57
N LEU A 23 18.74 16.48 20.83
CA LEU A 23 18.42 15.14 21.35
C LEU A 23 17.10 14.63 20.79
N ARG A 24 16.12 15.52 20.56
CA ARG A 24 14.86 15.19 19.89
C ARG A 24 15.09 14.78 18.44
N GLU A 25 15.94 15.52 17.71
CA GLU A 25 16.26 15.23 16.32
C GLU A 25 17.01 13.89 16.18
N LYS A 26 18.03 13.63 17.01
CA LYS A 26 18.73 12.33 17.05
C LYS A 26 17.82 11.15 17.40
N ASN A 27 16.92 11.32 18.36
CA ASN A 27 15.96 10.26 18.71
C ASN A 27 15.00 9.97 17.56
N ASN A 28 14.52 11.00 16.86
CA ASN A 28 13.66 10.84 15.69
C ASN A 28 14.38 10.09 14.55
N GLU A 29 15.67 10.37 14.31
CA GLU A 29 16.46 9.65 13.32
C GLU A 29 16.67 8.17 13.67
N ILE A 30 16.92 7.87 14.95
CA ILE A 30 17.09 6.49 15.45
C ILE A 30 15.78 5.71 15.29
N GLU A 31 14.66 6.29 15.69
CA GLU A 31 13.33 5.67 15.53
C GLU A 31 13.00 5.44 14.06
N LYS A 32 13.28 6.42 13.18
CA LYS A 32 13.07 6.28 11.74
C LYS A 32 13.93 5.15 11.14
N LYS A 33 15.20 5.03 11.54
CA LYS A 33 16.10 3.93 11.11
C LYS A 33 15.61 2.57 11.60
N LYS A 34 15.22 2.47 12.87
CA LYS A 34 14.70 1.24 13.48
C LYS A 34 13.42 0.77 12.79
N GLN A 35 12.50 1.69 12.52
CA GLN A 35 11.25 1.38 11.83
C GLN A 35 11.48 0.98 10.36
N ASN A 36 12.44 1.61 9.67
CA ASN A 36 12.78 1.21 8.30
C ASN A 36 13.39 -0.21 8.24
N SER A 37 14.22 -0.56 9.22
CA SER A 37 14.73 -1.93 9.35
C SER A 37 13.58 -2.92 9.55
N ASN A 38 12.62 -2.59 10.42
CA ASN A 38 11.47 -3.46 10.70
C ASN A 38 10.60 -3.70 9.45
N PHE A 39 10.34 -2.65 8.66
CA PHE A 39 9.60 -2.76 7.41
C PHE A 39 10.26 -3.74 6.43
N GLU A 40 11.57 -3.62 6.21
CA GLU A 40 12.28 -4.50 5.28
C GLU A 40 12.29 -5.96 5.79
N THR A 41 12.48 -6.17 7.10
CA THR A 41 12.42 -7.50 7.69
C THR A 41 11.06 -8.16 7.47
N ILE A 42 9.96 -7.42 7.67
CA ILE A 42 8.62 -7.91 7.44
C ILE A 42 8.39 -8.21 5.94
N ARG A 43 8.81 -7.31 5.04
CA ARG A 43 8.71 -7.53 3.60
C ARG A 43 9.40 -8.83 3.18
N GLN A 44 10.61 -9.06 3.67
CA GLN A 44 11.36 -10.30 3.38
C GLN A 44 10.67 -11.54 3.95
N SER A 45 10.07 -11.43 5.14
CA SER A 45 9.28 -12.51 5.74
C SER A 45 8.07 -12.89 4.87
N VAL A 46 7.37 -11.90 4.33
CA VAL A 46 6.24 -12.14 3.41
C VAL A 46 6.69 -12.84 2.12
N LEU A 47 7.85 -12.47 1.58
CA LEU A 47 8.40 -13.15 0.40
C LEU A 47 8.79 -14.60 0.70
N ARG A 48 9.36 -14.87 1.88
CA ARG A 48 9.61 -16.25 2.34
C ARG A 48 8.32 -17.05 2.47
N PHE A 49 7.27 -16.44 3.05
CA PHE A 49 5.95 -17.06 3.11
C PHE A 49 5.46 -17.40 1.71
N ALA A 50 5.50 -16.45 0.77
CA ALA A 50 5.05 -16.65 -0.61
C ALA A 50 5.78 -17.81 -1.30
N GLU A 51 7.10 -17.92 -1.15
CA GLU A 51 7.86 -19.06 -1.69
C GLU A 51 7.49 -20.38 -1.01
N SER A 52 7.24 -20.39 0.30
CA SER A 52 6.85 -21.61 1.02
C SER A 52 5.49 -22.17 0.59
N ILE A 53 4.56 -21.30 0.20
CA ILE A 53 3.19 -21.70 -0.21
C ILE A 53 3.06 -21.89 -1.71
N LYS A 54 4.05 -21.51 -2.51
CA LYS A 54 4.07 -21.64 -3.98
C LYS A 54 3.63 -23.03 -4.51
N PRO A 55 4.03 -24.17 -3.92
CA PRO A 55 3.55 -25.47 -4.38
C PRO A 55 2.08 -25.76 -4.03
N THR A 56 1.54 -25.16 -2.96
CA THR A 56 0.18 -25.45 -2.46
C THR A 56 -0.85 -24.43 -2.93
N ASN A 57 -0.47 -23.16 -3.01
CA ASN A 57 -1.31 -22.06 -3.43
C ASN A 57 -0.50 -21.07 -4.31
N PRO A 58 -0.27 -21.43 -5.58
CA PRO A 58 0.56 -20.64 -6.49
C PRO A 58 -0.03 -19.26 -6.79
N ASN A 59 -1.37 -19.13 -6.79
CA ASN A 59 -2.04 -17.84 -7.05
C ASN A 59 -1.74 -16.84 -5.93
N LEU A 60 -1.92 -17.23 -4.67
CA LEU A 60 -1.60 -16.37 -3.53
C LEU A 60 -0.11 -16.03 -3.49
N ALA A 61 0.76 -17.01 -3.77
CA ALA A 61 2.21 -16.77 -3.87
C ALA A 61 2.51 -15.68 -4.91
N PHE A 62 1.92 -15.79 -6.10
CA PHE A 62 2.09 -14.80 -7.16
C PHE A 62 1.54 -13.42 -6.77
N SER A 63 0.34 -13.35 -6.17
CA SER A 63 -0.24 -12.09 -5.70
C SER A 63 0.65 -11.39 -4.68
N LEU A 64 1.25 -12.14 -3.74
CA LEU A 64 2.17 -11.57 -2.74
C LEU A 64 3.49 -11.11 -3.36
N GLN A 65 4.04 -11.86 -4.33
CA GLN A 65 5.30 -11.50 -4.99
C GLN A 65 5.18 -10.31 -5.94
N SER A 66 4.02 -10.17 -6.58
CA SER A 66 3.73 -9.08 -7.51
C SER A 66 3.20 -7.81 -6.83
N ALA A 67 2.75 -7.91 -5.58
CA ALA A 67 2.27 -6.75 -4.83
C ALA A 67 3.39 -5.75 -4.55
N ASN A 68 3.11 -4.48 -4.80
CA ASN A 68 3.99 -3.41 -4.38
C ASN A 68 3.76 -3.14 -2.88
N CYS A 69 4.81 -3.29 -2.08
CA CYS A 69 4.73 -3.09 -0.63
C CYS A 69 5.20 -1.68 -0.29
N THR A 70 4.32 -0.88 0.30
CA THR A 70 4.63 0.46 0.81
C THR A 70 4.37 0.53 2.30
N ARG A 71 5.04 1.49 2.96
CA ARG A 71 4.89 1.71 4.40
C ARG A 71 3.74 2.68 4.65
N GLY A 72 2.79 2.28 5.49
CA GLY A 72 1.73 3.14 6.00
C GLY A 72 2.06 3.78 7.35
N TYR A 73 1.07 4.43 7.94
CA TYR A 73 1.14 4.98 9.30
C TYR A 73 1.08 3.86 10.35
N ASP A 74 1.60 4.11 11.56
CA ASP A 74 1.44 3.23 12.74
C ASP A 74 1.83 1.76 12.52
N ASN A 75 3.00 1.52 11.91
CA ASN A 75 3.48 0.17 11.58
C ASN A 75 2.54 -0.62 10.63
N CYS A 76 1.76 0.09 9.82
CA CYS A 76 1.02 -0.51 8.71
C CYS A 76 1.94 -0.85 7.53
N ILE A 77 1.71 -2.01 6.93
CA ILE A 77 2.25 -2.37 5.63
C ILE A 77 1.11 -2.44 4.63
N ILE A 78 1.24 -1.67 3.56
CA ILE A 78 0.24 -1.57 2.50
C ILE A 78 0.70 -2.41 1.32
N PHE A 79 -0.12 -3.38 0.93
CA PHE A 79 0.02 -4.16 -0.28
C PHE A 79 -0.82 -3.53 -1.38
N GLU A 80 -0.16 -2.98 -2.37
CA GLU A 80 -0.79 -2.43 -3.56
C GLU A 80 -0.78 -3.51 -4.65
N VAL A 81 -1.97 -3.89 -5.11
CA VAL A 81 -2.16 -4.95 -6.11
C VAL A 81 -2.92 -4.40 -7.32
N ASN A 82 -2.68 -5.00 -8.48
CA ASN A 82 -3.17 -4.45 -9.76
C ASN A 82 -4.57 -4.95 -10.16
N ASN A 83 -5.16 -5.87 -9.38
CA ASN A 83 -6.49 -6.40 -9.67
C ASN A 83 -7.21 -6.85 -8.39
N SER A 84 -8.54 -6.90 -8.47
CA SER A 84 -9.41 -7.24 -7.35
C SER A 84 -9.32 -8.71 -6.92
N LEU A 85 -8.92 -9.61 -7.82
CA LEU A 85 -8.73 -11.02 -7.50
C LEU A 85 -7.56 -11.20 -6.51
N SER A 86 -6.42 -10.58 -6.80
CA SER A 86 -5.26 -10.55 -5.91
C SER A 86 -5.59 -9.89 -4.57
N GLU A 87 -6.37 -8.81 -4.58
CA GLU A 87 -6.83 -8.16 -3.35
C GLU A 87 -7.64 -9.12 -2.48
N GLN A 88 -8.63 -9.79 -3.07
CA GLN A 88 -9.47 -10.77 -2.37
C GLN A 88 -8.67 -11.97 -1.87
N ASP A 89 -7.73 -12.48 -2.66
CA ASP A 89 -6.92 -13.64 -2.28
C ASP A 89 -6.01 -13.32 -1.10
N ILE A 90 -5.38 -12.14 -1.08
CA ILE A 90 -4.56 -11.69 0.05
C ILE A 90 -5.46 -11.44 1.27
N GLU A 91 -6.59 -10.74 1.12
CA GLU A 91 -7.45 -10.40 2.25
C GLU A 91 -8.06 -11.65 2.91
N ARG A 92 -8.45 -12.67 2.12
CA ARG A 92 -8.92 -13.97 2.64
C ARG A 92 -7.86 -14.72 3.44
N ASN A 93 -6.58 -14.58 3.07
CA ASN A 93 -5.47 -15.27 3.70
C ASN A 93 -4.68 -14.39 4.68
N LYS A 94 -5.14 -13.16 4.91
CA LYS A 94 -4.46 -12.12 5.70
C LYS A 94 -4.05 -12.60 7.08
N GLN A 95 -4.94 -13.30 7.79
CA GLN A 95 -4.65 -13.81 9.13
C GLN A 95 -3.52 -14.85 9.11
N LYS A 96 -3.48 -15.73 8.09
CA LYS A 96 -2.41 -16.72 7.95
C LYS A 96 -1.07 -16.07 7.62
N ILE A 97 -1.09 -15.09 6.72
CA ILE A 97 0.09 -14.29 6.37
C ILE A 97 0.62 -13.58 7.62
N MET A 98 -0.25 -12.87 8.35
CA MET A 98 0.12 -12.17 9.57
C MET A 98 0.69 -13.11 10.64
N ALA A 99 0.05 -14.27 10.86
CA ALA A 99 0.53 -15.25 11.84
C ALA A 99 1.95 -15.74 11.51
N PHE A 100 2.21 -16.09 10.25
CA PHE A 100 3.54 -16.53 9.81
C PHE A 100 4.59 -15.43 10.01
N VAL A 101 4.28 -14.22 9.56
CA VAL A 101 5.22 -13.10 9.61
C VAL A 101 5.52 -12.69 11.06
N LYS A 102 4.51 -12.66 11.93
CA LYS A 102 4.69 -12.40 13.36
C LYS A 102 5.62 -13.41 14.02
N GLN A 103 5.45 -14.69 13.67
CA GLN A 103 6.31 -15.77 14.15
C GLN A 103 7.75 -15.65 13.63
N ASP A 104 7.93 -15.32 12.36
CA ASP A 104 9.25 -15.22 11.70
C ASP A 104 10.04 -13.98 12.13
N VAL A 105 9.36 -12.85 12.35
CA VAL A 105 9.98 -11.58 12.77
C VAL A 105 10.08 -11.45 14.30
N GLY A 106 9.25 -12.19 15.06
CA GLY A 106 9.19 -12.11 16.51
C GLY A 106 8.58 -10.80 17.04
N SER A 107 7.74 -10.14 16.23
CA SER A 107 7.08 -8.89 16.58
C SER A 107 5.60 -8.94 16.22
N ASP A 108 4.76 -8.52 17.17
CA ASP A 108 3.30 -8.46 16.99
C ASP A 108 2.78 -7.09 16.55
N ASP A 109 3.66 -6.09 16.50
CA ASP A 109 3.33 -4.67 16.36
C ASP A 109 3.35 -4.23 14.89
N PHE A 110 2.52 -4.85 14.06
CA PHE A 110 2.22 -4.40 12.72
C PHE A 110 0.86 -4.93 12.24
N PHE A 111 0.32 -4.27 11.22
CA PHE A 111 -0.87 -4.74 10.52
C PHE A 111 -0.74 -4.59 9.02
N ILE A 112 -1.51 -5.40 8.30
CA ILE A 112 -1.51 -5.43 6.83
C ILE A 112 -2.75 -4.70 6.32
N GLN A 113 -2.57 -3.81 5.35
CA GLN A 113 -3.64 -3.25 4.55
C GLN A 113 -3.44 -3.66 3.10
N VAL A 114 -4.50 -4.02 2.40
CA VAL A 114 -4.46 -4.33 0.96
C VAL A 114 -5.24 -3.26 0.22
N LYS A 115 -4.72 -2.80 -0.92
CA LYS A 115 -5.35 -1.81 -1.79
C LYS A 115 -5.23 -2.25 -3.25
N CYS A 116 -6.36 -2.34 -3.94
CA CYS A 116 -6.33 -2.50 -5.39
C CYS A 116 -6.09 -1.15 -6.09
N GLN A 117 -4.95 -1.02 -6.76
CA GLN A 117 -4.74 0.01 -7.78
C GLN A 117 -5.33 -0.50 -9.08
N LEU A 118 -6.65 -0.35 -9.23
CA LEU A 118 -7.26 -0.42 -10.55
C LEU A 118 -6.67 0.73 -11.35
N GLU A 119 -5.79 0.44 -12.30
CA GLU A 119 -5.55 1.39 -13.39
C GLU A 119 -6.94 1.72 -13.95
N LYS A 120 -7.35 2.99 -13.82
CA LYS A 120 -8.44 3.51 -14.63
C LYS A 120 -7.93 3.39 -16.06
N VAL A 121 -8.18 2.25 -16.69
CA VAL A 121 -8.20 2.15 -18.13
C VAL A 121 -9.37 3.04 -18.51
N GLU A 122 -9.07 4.32 -18.75
CA GLU A 122 -9.93 5.17 -19.55
C GLU A 122 -10.04 4.46 -20.89
N THR A 123 -11.02 3.57 -20.98
CA THR A 123 -11.51 3.06 -22.23
C THR A 123 -12.07 4.29 -22.92
N LYS A 124 -11.22 4.97 -23.69
CA LYS A 124 -11.70 5.94 -24.67
C LYS A 124 -12.68 5.16 -25.54
N VAL A 125 -13.96 5.42 -25.32
CA VAL A 125 -15.02 4.92 -26.17
C VAL A 125 -14.77 5.59 -27.52
N TYR A 126 -14.14 4.86 -28.44
CA TYR A 126 -13.92 5.36 -29.79
C TYR A 126 -15.28 5.52 -30.44
N THR A 127 -15.58 6.73 -30.88
CA THR A 127 -16.76 6.97 -31.70
C THR A 127 -16.56 6.35 -33.09
N THR A 128 -17.65 6.17 -33.84
CA THR A 128 -17.61 5.79 -35.26
C THR A 128 -16.73 6.77 -36.06
N ALA A 129 -16.77 8.06 -35.73
CA ALA A 129 -15.92 9.10 -36.31
C ALA A 129 -14.42 8.95 -35.97
N ASP A 130 -14.09 8.61 -34.71
CA ASP A 130 -12.71 8.35 -34.30
C ASP A 130 -12.13 7.15 -35.03
N THR A 131 -12.94 6.09 -35.13
CA THR A 131 -12.59 4.85 -35.81
C THR A 131 -12.36 5.08 -37.30
N TYR A 132 -13.27 5.83 -37.96
CA TYR A 132 -13.10 6.23 -39.36
C TYR A 132 -11.83 7.06 -39.57
N SER A 133 -11.59 8.06 -38.72
CA SER A 133 -10.41 8.92 -38.82
C SER A 133 -9.10 8.12 -38.71
N TYR A 134 -9.08 7.10 -37.85
CA TYR A 134 -7.95 6.18 -37.76
C TYR A 134 -7.77 5.36 -39.04
N PHE A 135 -8.84 4.83 -39.61
CA PHE A 135 -8.78 4.06 -40.86
C PHE A 135 -8.35 4.88 -42.06
N VAL A 136 -8.81 6.14 -42.19
CA VAL A 136 -8.36 7.06 -43.24
C VAL A 136 -6.85 7.33 -43.13
N LYS A 137 -6.34 7.54 -41.92
CA LYS A 137 -4.89 7.73 -41.69
C LYS A 137 -4.06 6.52 -42.09
N LYS A 138 -4.57 5.30 -41.87
CA LYS A 138 -3.88 4.06 -42.19
C LYS A 138 -4.00 3.69 -43.67
N GLN A 139 -5.13 3.97 -44.29
CA GLN A 139 -5.42 3.61 -45.68
C GLN A 139 -6.27 4.69 -46.35
N LYS A 140 -5.61 5.54 -47.15
CA LYS A 140 -6.24 6.67 -47.87
C LYS A 140 -7.37 6.25 -48.83
N GLY A 141 -7.45 4.98 -49.22
CA GLY A 141 -8.54 4.46 -50.06
C GLY A 141 -9.92 4.44 -49.37
N VAL A 142 -9.94 4.47 -48.03
CA VAL A 142 -11.18 4.49 -47.23
C VAL A 142 -12.00 5.75 -47.48
N GLU A 143 -11.34 6.89 -47.69
CA GLU A 143 -12.00 8.16 -47.98
C GLU A 143 -12.69 8.15 -49.36
N LYS A 144 -12.04 7.52 -50.35
CA LYS A 144 -12.64 7.32 -51.68
C LYS A 144 -13.86 6.41 -51.62
N LEU A 145 -13.82 5.37 -50.80
CA LEU A 145 -14.97 4.46 -50.63
C LEU A 145 -16.15 5.20 -49.99
N LYS A 146 -15.92 6.03 -48.96
CA LYS A 146 -17.00 6.85 -48.37
C LYS A 146 -17.69 7.72 -49.42
N GLN A 147 -16.89 8.38 -50.28
CA GLN A 147 -17.41 9.24 -51.34
C GLN A 147 -18.15 8.48 -52.44
N VAL A 148 -17.66 7.29 -52.83
CA VAL A 148 -18.28 6.48 -53.90
C VAL A 148 -19.63 5.89 -53.45
N PHE A 149 -19.74 5.52 -52.18
CA PHE A 149 -20.93 4.88 -51.64
C PHE A 149 -21.88 5.85 -50.91
N ASP A 150 -21.59 7.15 -50.93
CA ASP A 150 -22.38 8.21 -50.29
C ASP A 150 -22.77 7.87 -48.84
N CYS A 151 -21.83 7.33 -48.07
CA CYS A 151 -22.10 6.88 -46.71
C CYS A 151 -22.04 8.04 -45.72
N ASP A 152 -23.14 8.30 -45.04
CA ASP A 152 -23.19 9.15 -43.86
C ASP A 152 -23.07 8.33 -42.56
N PHE A 153 -22.46 8.94 -41.54
CA PHE A 153 -22.38 8.35 -40.21
C PHE A 153 -23.65 8.71 -39.44
N GLU A 154 -24.50 7.72 -39.18
CA GLU A 154 -25.61 7.86 -38.23
C GLU A 154 -25.05 7.91 -36.80
N TYR A 155 -25.58 8.82 -35.98
CA TYR A 155 -25.20 9.06 -34.58
C TYR A 155 -26.25 8.53 -33.61
#